data_AF-A0A3B0RGB5-F1
#
_entry.id   AF-A0A3B0RGB5-F1
#
_cell.length_a   1.000
_cell.length_b   1.000
_cell.length_c   1.000
_cell.angle_alpha   90.00
_cell.angle_beta   90.00
_cell.angle_gamma   90.00
#
_symmetry.space_group_name_H-M   'P 1'
#
loop_
_entity.id
_entity.type
_entity.pdbx_description
1 polymer ?
#
loop_
_entity_poly.entity_id
_entity_poly.type
_entity_poly.pdbx_seq_one_letter_code
_entity_poly.pdbx_strand_id
1 'polypeptide(L)'
;MKEDQGRFILRGQTFAFSGNPFEVGAEDAVDYRQDGAVVVEGGRIIAVGPATEIIKQNSGAPVTNYGDALIMAGFIDAHTHYPQVDIIGSSS
;
A
#
# COMPACT_ATOMS: atom_id res chain seq x y z
N MET A 1 -21.46 -12.65 -5.82
CA MET A 1 -21.71 -11.22 -5.60
C MET A 1 -20.38 -10.63 -5.18
N LYS A 2 -19.74 -9.78 -5.99
CA LYS A 2 -18.54 -9.05 -5.53
C LYS A 2 -19.05 -7.93 -4.64
N GLU A 3 -18.58 -7.86 -3.40
CA GLU A 3 -18.86 -6.71 -2.53
C GLU A 3 -18.44 -5.45 -3.28
N ASP A 4 -19.35 -4.48 -3.36
CA ASP A 4 -19.02 -3.12 -3.74
C ASP A 4 -18.15 -2.56 -2.61
N GLN A 5 -16.84 -2.78 -2.71
CA GLN A 5 -15.84 -2.22 -1.81
C GLN A 5 -15.77 -0.73 -2.14
N GLY A 6 -16.71 0.04 -1.58
CA GLY A 6 -16.83 1.48 -1.79
C GLY A 6 -15.53 2.22 -1.52
N ARG A 7 -15.45 3.47 -2.00
CA ARG A 7 -14.23 4.28 -1.89
C ARG A 7 -13.81 4.51 -0.44
N PHE A 8 -12.54 4.29 -0.11
CA PHE A 8 -11.96 4.60 1.21
C PHE A 8 -10.54 5.17 1.09
N ILE A 9 -10.06 5.77 2.16
CA ILE A 9 -8.76 6.43 2.24
C ILE A 9 -7.93 5.79 3.35
N LEU A 10 -6.67 5.47 3.04
CA LEU A 10 -5.65 5.09 4.01
C LEU A 10 -4.68 6.26 4.19
N ARG A 11 -4.55 6.79 5.41
CA ARG A 11 -3.60 7.86 5.75
C ARG A 11 -2.44 7.29 6.57
N GLY A 12 -1.22 7.74 6.28
CA GLY A 12 0.00 7.37 7.00
C GLY A 12 1.22 7.90 6.26
N GLN A 13 2.40 7.38 6.58
CA GLN A 13 3.57 7.63 5.73
C GLN A 13 3.42 6.83 4.42
N THR A 14 3.71 7.40 3.27
CA THR A 14 3.67 6.67 1.98
C THR A 14 5.04 6.58 1.36
N PHE A 15 5.35 5.40 0.81
CA PHE A 15 6.59 5.13 0.10
C PHE A 15 6.30 4.34 -1.18
N ALA A 16 6.84 4.80 -2.30
CA ALA A 16 6.80 4.10 -3.57
C ALA A 16 8.14 4.25 -4.31
N PHE A 17 8.45 3.30 -5.17
CA PHE A 17 9.49 3.47 -6.18
C PHE A 17 8.87 4.13 -7.42
N SER A 18 9.47 5.23 -7.86
CA SER A 18 9.05 6.01 -9.04
C SER A 18 9.97 5.82 -10.24
N GLY A 19 11.12 5.14 -10.07
CA GLY A 19 12.09 4.88 -11.12
C GLY A 19 13.06 3.73 -10.81
N ASN A 20 14.01 3.50 -11.73
CA ASN A 20 15.08 2.54 -11.55
C ASN A 20 16.25 3.19 -10.76
N PRO A 21 16.54 2.76 -9.52
CA PRO A 21 17.59 3.39 -8.70
C PRO A 21 19.00 3.23 -9.29
N PHE A 22 19.21 2.30 -10.22
CA PHE A 22 20.49 2.14 -10.91
C PHE A 22 20.68 3.13 -12.07
N GLU A 23 19.61 3.80 -12.52
CA GLU A 23 19.65 4.78 -13.61
C GLU A 23 19.62 6.22 -13.08
N VAL A 24 18.74 6.50 -12.12
CA VAL A 24 18.54 7.87 -11.60
C VAL A 24 19.15 8.10 -10.22
N GLY A 25 19.68 7.06 -9.57
CA GLY A 25 20.12 7.11 -8.18
C GLY A 25 18.97 6.83 -7.20
N ALA A 26 19.31 6.45 -5.97
CA ALA A 26 18.33 5.98 -4.99
C ALA A 26 17.35 7.07 -4.55
N GLU A 27 17.83 8.31 -4.37
CA GLU A 27 17.01 9.43 -3.90
C GLU A 27 15.97 9.86 -4.93
N ASP A 28 16.33 9.85 -6.23
CA ASP A 28 15.43 10.25 -7.33
C ASP A 28 14.52 9.10 -7.79
N ALA A 29 14.74 7.87 -7.31
CA ALA A 29 13.94 6.70 -7.64
C ALA A 29 12.80 6.43 -6.64
N VAL A 30 12.62 7.28 -5.63
CA VAL A 30 11.63 7.09 -4.56
C VAL A 30 10.71 8.29 -4.41
N ASP A 31 9.45 8.00 -4.10
CA ASP A 31 8.46 8.96 -3.66
C ASP A 31 8.11 8.67 -2.20
N TYR A 32 8.61 9.50 -1.29
CA TYR A 32 8.32 9.39 0.14
C TYR A 32 7.52 10.61 0.63
N ARG A 33 6.49 10.36 1.44
CA ARG A 33 5.72 11.40 2.13
C ARG A 33 5.51 11.01 3.59
N GLN A 34 5.88 11.90 4.50
CA GLN A 34 5.66 11.71 5.93
C GLN A 34 4.16 11.78 6.32
N ASP A 35 3.36 12.55 5.57
CA ASP A 35 1.90 12.60 5.73
C ASP A 35 1.21 12.44 4.37
N GLY A 36 1.08 11.20 3.95
CA GLY A 36 0.47 10.79 2.69
C GLY A 36 -0.89 10.11 2.88
N ALA A 37 -1.59 9.94 1.77
CA ALA A 37 -2.79 9.12 1.72
C ALA A 37 -2.93 8.38 0.39
N VAL A 38 -3.58 7.22 0.46
CA VAL A 38 -3.92 6.35 -0.68
C VAL A 38 -5.44 6.22 -0.74
N VAL A 39 -6.03 6.48 -1.90
CA VAL A 39 -7.46 6.27 -2.14
C VAL A 39 -7.66 4.95 -2.88
N VAL A 40 -8.51 4.10 -2.32
CA VAL A 40 -8.86 2.80 -2.90
C VAL A 40 -10.33 2.77 -3.23
N GLU A 41 -10.67 2.31 -4.43
CA GLU A 41 -12.05 2.12 -4.89
C GLU A 41 -12.10 0.84 -5.73
N GLY A 42 -13.04 -0.07 -5.43
CA GLY A 42 -13.19 -1.32 -6.16
C GLY A 42 -11.92 -2.19 -6.18
N GLY A 43 -11.12 -2.13 -5.11
CA GLY A 43 -9.85 -2.87 -4.99
C GLY A 43 -8.70 -2.30 -5.82
N ARG A 44 -8.83 -1.06 -6.34
CA ARG A 44 -7.78 -0.38 -7.10
C ARG A 44 -7.37 0.92 -6.42
N ILE A 45 -6.09 1.26 -6.50
CA ILE A 45 -5.59 2.58 -6.12
C ILE A 45 -6.01 3.57 -7.20
N ILE A 46 -6.77 4.60 -6.82
CA ILE A 46 -7.21 5.65 -7.76
C ILE A 46 -6.46 6.97 -7.56
N ALA A 47 -5.83 7.18 -6.39
CA ALA A 47 -4.97 8.34 -6.13
C ALA A 47 -4.00 8.05 -4.98
N VAL A 48 -2.82 8.68 -5.03
CA VAL A 48 -1.83 8.76 -3.94
C VAL A 48 -1.33 10.19 -3.87
N GLY A 49 -1.21 10.77 -2.68
CA GLY A 49 -0.74 12.15 -2.56
C GLY A 49 -0.66 12.64 -1.12
N PRO A 50 -0.44 13.96 -0.92
CA PRO A 50 -0.48 14.58 0.40
C PRO A 50 -1.84 14.35 1.07
N ALA A 51 -1.85 13.96 2.35
CA ALA A 51 -3.07 13.55 3.04
C ALA A 51 -4.17 14.62 2.99
N THR A 52 -3.81 15.88 3.23
CA THR A 52 -4.75 17.01 3.21
C THR A 52 -5.45 17.19 1.86
N GLU A 53 -4.71 17.04 0.75
CA GLU A 53 -5.25 17.19 -0.60
C GLU A 53 -6.19 16.03 -0.94
N ILE A 54 -5.74 14.81 -0.64
CA ILE A 54 -6.50 13.58 -0.90
C ILE A 54 -7.83 13.58 -0.13
N ILE A 55 -7.80 13.91 1.16
CA ILE A 55 -9.00 13.97 2.01
C ILE A 55 -9.96 15.05 1.51
N LYS A 56 -9.44 16.21 1.11
CA LYS A 56 -10.26 17.31 0.57
C LYS A 56 -10.96 16.91 -0.74
N GLN A 57 -10.25 16.24 -1.65
CA GLN A 57 -10.78 15.82 -2.96
C GLN A 57 -11.75 14.64 -2.87
N ASN A 58 -11.71 13.86 -1.80
CA ASN A 58 -12.53 12.67 -1.58
C ASN A 58 -13.39 12.81 -0.33
N SER A 59 -14.05 13.97 -0.19
CA SER A 59 -14.89 14.27 0.95
C SER A 59 -16.01 13.22 1.12
N GLY A 60 -16.21 12.77 2.35
CA GLY A 60 -17.19 11.75 2.69
C GLY A 60 -16.71 10.30 2.57
N ALA A 61 -15.54 10.04 1.96
CA ALA A 61 -14.94 8.72 2.00
C ALA A 61 -14.40 8.41 3.42
N PRO A 62 -14.62 7.20 3.97
CA PRO A 62 -14.07 6.81 5.26
C PRO A 62 -12.54 6.83 5.23
N VAL A 63 -11.94 7.37 6.30
CA VAL A 63 -10.48 7.47 6.45
C VAL A 63 -10.03 6.52 7.56
N THR A 64 -9.09 5.63 7.23
CA THR A 64 -8.33 4.87 8.22
C THR A 64 -6.97 5.52 8.39
N ASN A 65 -6.65 5.97 9.60
CA ASN A 65 -5.38 6.62 9.91
C ASN A 65 -4.44 5.64 10.62
N TYR A 66 -3.30 5.35 9.99
CA TYR A 66 -2.26 4.49 10.54
C TYR A 66 -1.13 5.26 11.25
N GLY A 67 -1.25 6.58 11.37
CA GLY A 67 -0.25 7.42 12.05
C GLY A 67 1.12 7.29 11.41
N ASP A 68 2.11 6.89 12.21
CA ASP A 68 3.51 6.77 11.78
C ASP A 68 3.82 5.45 11.04
N ALA A 69 2.83 4.60 10.76
CA ALA A 69 3.07 3.40 9.97
C ALA A 69 3.39 3.75 8.50
N LEU A 70 4.25 2.94 7.90
CA LEU A 70 4.63 3.04 6.50
C LEU A 70 3.68 2.23 5.60
N ILE A 71 3.03 2.92 4.68
CA ILE A 71 2.20 2.36 3.61
C ILE A 71 3.07 2.27 2.35
N MET A 72 3.24 1.06 1.83
CA MET A 72 4.00 0.79 0.62
C MET A 72 3.35 -0.32 -0.20
N ALA A 73 3.85 -0.55 -1.41
CA ALA A 73 3.46 -1.72 -2.18
C ALA A 73 3.77 -3.00 -1.39
N GLY A 74 2.87 -3.99 -1.48
CA GLY A 74 3.12 -5.31 -0.90
C GLY A 74 4.38 -5.93 -1.51
N PHE A 75 5.11 -6.73 -0.72
CA PHE A 75 6.28 -7.43 -1.23
C PHE A 75 5.89 -8.44 -2.32
N ILE A 76 6.71 -8.50 -3.37
CA ILE A 76 6.60 -9.50 -4.43
C ILE A 76 7.58 -10.61 -4.09
N ASP A 77 7.05 -11.78 -3.70
CA ASP A 77 7.85 -12.99 -3.56
C ASP A 77 7.87 -13.73 -4.91
N ALA A 78 9.04 -13.74 -5.56
CA ALA A 78 9.25 -14.41 -6.84
C ALA A 78 9.71 -15.87 -6.68
N HIS A 79 9.94 -16.34 -5.46
CA HIS A 79 10.52 -17.65 -5.21
C HIS A 79 9.98 -18.28 -3.92
N THR A 80 8.73 -18.74 -3.99
CA THR A 80 8.14 -19.61 -2.97
C THR A 80 8.22 -21.07 -3.42
N HIS A 81 8.89 -21.92 -2.65
CA HIS A 81 8.71 -23.37 -2.77
C HIS A 81 7.43 -23.77 -2.02
N TYR A 82 6.37 -24.09 -2.76
CA TYR A 82 5.06 -24.45 -2.19
C TYR A 82 4.86 -25.90 -1.65
N PRO A 83 5.84 -26.82 -1.52
CA PRO A 83 5.61 -28.04 -0.75
C PRO A 83 6.05 -27.89 0.71
N GLN A 84 5.08 -28.03 1.63
CA GLN A 84 5.20 -28.23 3.10
C GLN A 84 4.78 -27.05 4.02
N VAL A 85 3.52 -26.59 3.90
CA VAL A 85 2.82 -25.97 5.05
C VAL A 85 2.01 -27.01 5.86
N ASP A 86 1.97 -28.29 5.44
CA ASP A 86 1.30 -29.40 6.15
C ASP A 86 2.27 -30.54 6.53
N ILE A 87 3.38 -30.24 7.21
CA ILE A 87 4.09 -31.24 8.02
C ILE A 87 4.38 -30.63 9.40
N ILE A 88 3.37 -30.63 10.27
CA ILE A 88 3.60 -31.08 11.64
C ILE A 88 2.89 -32.42 11.72
N GLY A 89 3.66 -33.48 11.44
CA GLY A 89 3.28 -34.83 11.77
C GLY A 89 3.03 -34.92 13.27
N SER A 90 1.85 -35.45 13.63
CA SER A 90 1.67 -36.08 14.93
C SER A 90 2.77 -37.13 15.12
N SER A 91 3.54 -37.01 16.18
CA SER A 91 4.28 -38.14 16.74
C SER A 91 4.38 -37.99 18.24
N SER A 92 3.66 -38.89 18.92
CA SER A 92 3.80 -39.37 20.30
C SER A 92 3.71 -38.37 21.44
#